data_AF-A0A517R4N7-F1
#
_entry.id   AF-A0A517R4N7-F1
#
_cell.length_a   1.000
_cell.length_b   1.000
_cell.length_c   1.000
_cell.angle_alpha   90.00
_cell.angle_beta   90.00
_cell.angle_gamma   90.00
#
_symmetry.space_group_name_H-M   'P 1'
#
loop_
_entity.id
_entity.type
_entity.pdbx_description
1 polymer ?
#
loop_
_entity_poly.entity_id
_entity_poly.type
_entity_poly.pdbx_seq_one_letter_code
_entity_poly.pdbx_strand_id
1 'polypeptide(L)'
;MNARKAAEELLQQWLEQADPTDRHRLASAWELRRGPKPLAWIVRQDECDRGTAMLIYWRVAAWWARTRNDGRWLDLAKKINRRDDEGFYSRAELAFDPATVEGADRIKAEPRLSEPVAGASIEPPDDFLGGVPPEVRQKVHDLIAEVPAEKHRLFADWLRSASPAQWHKVARGWNWQGGIRELSWIARQPTCDRATALMIFWRGSPRYFAQFHFADEVPESRFDEFQLLRDIERRYLSGFYEQCRFTYDPRGDAGHDLTTEIEVPQRHVISEDLCLPAWGDEAAPEENYPNGIPPEVAEAHQQFEREIAEHYGFSDAVLNIDAEVVSIG
;
A
#
# COMPACT_ATOMS: atom_id res chain seq x y z
N MET A 1 -14.04 5.56 -1.56
CA MET A 1 -13.90 4.27 -0.86
C MET A 1 -12.84 3.40 -1.54
N ASN A 2 -11.66 3.22 -0.93
CA ASN A 2 -10.60 2.36 -1.47
C ASN A 2 -11.06 0.88 -1.54
N ALA A 3 -10.71 0.17 -2.62
CA ALA A 3 -11.00 -1.25 -2.87
C ALA A 3 -10.78 -2.16 -1.65
N ARG A 4 -9.71 -1.90 -0.89
CA ARG A 4 -9.41 -2.63 0.35
C ARG A 4 -10.51 -2.51 1.39
N LYS A 5 -11.11 -1.32 1.53
CA LYS A 5 -12.15 -1.02 2.51
C LYS A 5 -13.46 -1.72 2.15
N ALA A 6 -13.83 -1.65 0.87
CA ALA A 6 -15.01 -2.33 0.36
C ALA A 6 -14.85 -3.88 0.43
N ALA A 7 -13.64 -4.40 0.22
CA ALA A 7 -13.34 -5.81 0.46
C ALA A 7 -13.46 -6.19 1.96
N GLU A 8 -13.01 -5.32 2.87
CA GLU A 8 -13.21 -5.49 4.32
C GLU A 8 -14.71 -5.50 4.67
N GLU A 9 -15.54 -4.67 4.02
CA GLU A 9 -16.99 -4.62 4.23
C GLU A 9 -17.72 -5.87 3.72
N LEU A 10 -17.40 -6.38 2.52
CA LEU A 10 -17.96 -7.65 2.04
C LEU A 10 -17.64 -8.80 2.99
N LEU A 11 -16.38 -8.87 3.44
CA LEU A 11 -15.95 -9.89 4.38
C LEU A 11 -16.68 -9.76 5.72
N GLN A 12 -16.90 -8.54 6.19
CA GLN A 12 -17.64 -8.24 7.41
C GLN A 12 -19.12 -8.64 7.31
N GLN A 13 -19.80 -8.27 6.23
CA GLN A 13 -21.20 -8.66 5.98
C GLN A 13 -21.36 -10.18 5.89
N TRP A 14 -20.41 -10.86 5.25
CA TRP A 14 -20.39 -12.32 5.19
C TRP A 14 -20.18 -12.92 6.59
N LEU A 15 -19.23 -12.41 7.37
CA LEU A 15 -18.96 -12.88 8.74
C LEU A 15 -20.18 -12.81 9.66
N GLU A 16 -20.98 -11.74 9.53
CA GLU A 16 -22.22 -11.54 10.29
C GLU A 16 -23.26 -12.62 10.00
N GLN A 17 -23.33 -13.11 8.76
CA GLN A 17 -24.28 -14.14 8.32
C GLN A 17 -23.72 -15.57 8.43
N ALA A 18 -22.39 -15.72 8.48
CA ALA A 18 -21.71 -16.99 8.53
C ALA A 18 -21.98 -17.73 9.85
N ASP A 19 -22.14 -19.05 9.77
CA ASP A 19 -22.28 -19.89 10.95
C ASP A 19 -20.93 -20.06 11.70
N PRO A 20 -20.93 -20.57 12.95
CA PRO A 20 -19.69 -20.78 13.71
C PRO A 20 -18.66 -21.71 13.04
N THR A 21 -19.10 -22.66 12.21
CA THR A 21 -18.22 -23.59 11.49
C THR A 21 -17.50 -22.88 10.35
N ASP A 22 -18.21 -22.04 9.60
CA ASP A 22 -17.62 -21.25 8.53
C ASP A 22 -16.65 -20.19 9.06
N ARG A 23 -16.99 -19.56 10.20
CA ARG A 23 -16.07 -18.67 10.93
C ARG A 23 -14.81 -19.42 11.37
N HIS A 24 -14.94 -20.67 11.83
CA HIS A 24 -13.80 -21.52 12.19
C HIS A 24 -12.92 -21.86 10.98
N ARG A 25 -13.52 -22.20 9.82
CA ARG A 25 -12.80 -22.47 8.58
C ARG A 25 -12.00 -21.24 8.12
N LEU A 26 -12.62 -20.05 8.13
CA LEU A 26 -11.92 -18.81 7.86
C LEU A 26 -10.77 -18.61 8.86
N ALA A 27 -11.04 -18.76 10.16
CA ALA A 27 -10.03 -18.60 11.20
C ALA A 27 -8.85 -19.56 11.07
N SER A 28 -9.04 -20.73 10.47
CA SER A 28 -7.99 -21.70 10.18
C SER A 28 -7.15 -21.30 8.97
N ALA A 29 -7.78 -20.81 7.90
CA ALA A 29 -7.12 -20.45 6.66
C ALA A 29 -6.55 -19.01 6.63
N TRP A 30 -6.98 -18.14 7.55
CA TRP A 30 -6.63 -16.71 7.52
C TRP A 30 -5.12 -16.46 7.55
N GLU A 31 -4.60 -15.66 6.63
CA GLU A 31 -3.19 -15.29 6.58
C GLU A 31 -2.86 -14.15 7.57
N LEU A 32 -2.04 -14.44 8.58
CA LEU A 32 -1.74 -13.49 9.67
C LEU A 32 -0.93 -12.25 9.25
N ARG A 33 -0.31 -12.23 8.07
CA ARG A 33 0.32 -11.01 7.53
C ARG A 33 -0.68 -9.90 7.22
N ARG A 34 -1.95 -10.25 7.02
CA ARG A 34 -3.02 -9.33 6.59
C ARG A 34 -3.66 -8.55 7.73
N GLY A 35 -3.31 -8.90 8.97
CA GLY A 35 -3.74 -8.21 10.17
C GLY A 35 -4.93 -8.88 10.89
N PRO A 36 -5.23 -8.40 12.10
CA PRO A 36 -6.07 -9.12 13.06
C PRO A 36 -7.57 -8.88 12.94
N LYS A 37 -8.04 -7.93 12.11
CA LYS A 37 -9.41 -7.43 12.17
C LYS A 37 -10.48 -8.55 12.11
N PRO A 38 -10.48 -9.47 11.12
CA PRO A 38 -11.52 -10.50 11.04
C PRO A 38 -11.47 -11.49 12.20
N LEU A 39 -10.27 -11.91 12.61
CA LEU A 39 -10.10 -12.82 13.74
C LEU A 39 -10.52 -12.17 15.06
N ALA A 40 -10.21 -10.88 15.23
CA ALA A 40 -10.64 -10.09 16.38
C ALA A 40 -12.16 -9.91 16.43
N TRP A 41 -12.83 -9.83 15.28
CA TRP A 41 -14.30 -9.82 15.22
C TRP A 41 -14.87 -11.18 15.63
N ILE A 42 -14.35 -12.29 15.10
CA ILE A 42 -14.84 -13.65 15.41
C ILE A 42 -14.81 -13.90 16.92
N VAL A 43 -13.69 -13.63 17.60
CA VAL A 43 -13.55 -13.90 19.04
C VAL A 43 -14.32 -12.95 19.96
N ARG A 44 -14.99 -11.93 19.40
CA ARG A 44 -15.90 -11.03 20.14
C ARG A 44 -17.33 -11.53 20.15
N GLN A 45 -17.69 -12.41 19.24
CA GLN A 45 -19.05 -12.92 19.15
C GLN A 45 -19.32 -13.87 20.31
N ASP A 46 -20.51 -13.73 20.88
CA ASP A 46 -21.06 -14.55 21.94
C ASP A 46 -21.21 -16.01 21.50
N GLU A 47 -21.39 -16.27 20.21
CA GLU A 47 -21.44 -17.61 19.64
C GLU A 47 -20.05 -18.18 19.29
N CYS A 48 -18.96 -17.47 19.58
CA CYS A 48 -17.60 -17.95 19.30
C CYS A 48 -17.30 -19.20 20.13
N ASP A 49 -17.08 -20.32 19.45
CA ASP A 49 -16.65 -21.56 20.07
C ASP A 49 -15.25 -21.44 20.67
N ARG A 50 -15.04 -22.05 21.84
CA ARG A 50 -13.75 -22.10 22.53
C ARG A 50 -12.67 -22.74 21.66
N GLY A 51 -12.99 -23.76 20.88
CA GLY A 51 -12.07 -24.37 19.92
C GLY A 51 -11.59 -23.36 18.86
N THR A 52 -12.48 -22.53 18.34
CA THR A 52 -12.14 -21.45 17.41
C THR A 52 -11.29 -20.36 18.07
N ALA A 53 -11.63 -19.96 19.30
CA ALA A 53 -10.84 -19.00 20.06
C ALA A 53 -9.41 -19.52 20.33
N MET A 54 -9.28 -20.80 20.71
CA MET A 54 -7.99 -21.44 20.93
C MET A 54 -7.18 -21.60 19.64
N LEU A 55 -7.82 -21.97 18.52
CA LEU A 55 -7.19 -21.98 17.21
C LEU A 55 -6.56 -20.63 16.87
N ILE A 56 -7.34 -19.55 17.00
CA ILE A 56 -6.86 -18.19 16.74
C ILE A 56 -5.73 -17.84 17.70
N TYR A 57 -5.90 -18.09 19.00
CA TYR A 57 -4.88 -17.82 20.00
C TYR A 57 -3.54 -18.47 19.65
N TRP A 58 -3.52 -19.77 19.36
CA TRP A 58 -2.28 -20.50 19.09
C TRP A 58 -1.63 -20.09 17.76
N ARG A 59 -2.43 -19.86 16.70
CA ARG A 59 -1.92 -19.35 15.43
C ARG A 59 -1.26 -17.98 15.61
N VAL A 60 -1.94 -17.07 16.32
CA VAL A 60 -1.48 -15.70 16.56
C VAL A 60 -0.27 -15.66 17.48
N ALA A 61 -0.27 -16.41 18.58
CA ALA A 61 0.84 -16.50 19.51
C ALA A 61 2.10 -17.04 18.82
N ALA A 62 1.96 -18.10 18.01
CA ALA A 62 3.07 -18.69 17.27
C ALA A 62 3.61 -17.74 16.19
N TRP A 63 2.73 -17.05 15.46
CA TRP A 63 3.09 -16.05 14.47
C TRP A 63 3.85 -14.87 15.07
N TRP A 64 3.31 -14.30 16.14
CA TRP A 64 3.94 -13.20 16.85
C TRP A 64 5.28 -13.63 17.47
N ALA A 65 5.37 -14.86 18.00
CA ALA A 65 6.61 -15.41 18.54
C ALA A 65 7.73 -15.54 17.50
N ARG A 66 7.38 -15.76 16.22
CA ARG A 66 8.34 -15.88 15.11
C ARG A 66 8.70 -14.53 14.49
N THR A 67 7.72 -13.68 14.29
CA THR A 67 7.88 -12.47 13.47
C THR A 67 8.18 -11.21 14.28
N ARG A 68 7.76 -11.17 15.56
CA ARG A 68 7.75 -9.95 16.40
C ARG A 68 7.08 -8.76 15.75
N ASN A 69 6.30 -9.02 14.70
CA ASN A 69 5.78 -8.01 13.83
C ASN A 69 4.32 -7.77 14.20
N ASP A 70 3.98 -6.51 14.41
CA ASP A 70 2.63 -6.04 14.73
C ASP A 70 2.11 -6.39 16.14
N GLY A 71 2.19 -5.42 17.05
CA GLY A 71 1.70 -5.53 18.43
C GLY A 71 0.19 -5.79 18.55
N ARG A 72 -0.59 -5.58 17.48
CA ARG A 72 -2.03 -5.87 17.48
C ARG A 72 -2.31 -7.38 17.59
N TRP A 73 -1.40 -8.23 17.11
CA TRP A 73 -1.50 -9.68 17.28
C TRP A 73 -1.31 -10.12 18.73
N LEU A 74 -0.33 -9.54 19.42
CA LEU A 74 -0.12 -9.78 20.85
C LEU A 74 -1.32 -9.32 21.68
N ASP A 75 -1.88 -8.16 21.37
CA ASP A 75 -3.09 -7.64 22.03
C ASP A 75 -4.30 -8.56 21.81
N LEU A 76 -4.50 -9.06 20.59
CA LEU A 76 -5.54 -10.04 20.30
C LEU A 76 -5.37 -11.33 21.12
N ALA A 77 -4.16 -11.90 21.17
CA ALA A 77 -3.90 -13.11 21.96
C ALA A 77 -4.17 -12.88 23.46
N LYS A 78 -3.75 -11.73 24.02
CA LYS A 78 -4.02 -11.36 25.41
C LYS A 78 -5.52 -11.22 25.69
N LYS A 79 -6.29 -10.62 24.77
CA LYS A 79 -7.75 -10.50 24.89
C LYS A 79 -8.44 -11.84 24.86
N ILE A 80 -8.01 -12.75 23.98
CA ILE A 80 -8.55 -14.11 23.93
C ILE A 80 -8.29 -14.83 25.26
N ASN A 81 -7.05 -14.79 25.76
CA ASN A 81 -6.69 -15.45 27.01
C ASN A 81 -7.51 -14.94 28.19
N ARG A 82 -7.62 -13.61 28.34
CA ARG A 82 -8.43 -13.00 29.41
C ARG A 82 -9.89 -13.45 29.36
N ARG A 83 -10.48 -13.49 28.16
CA ARG A 83 -11.86 -13.92 27.97
C ARG A 83 -12.07 -15.41 28.28
N ASP A 84 -11.09 -16.25 27.96
CA ASP A 84 -11.13 -17.67 28.34
C ASP A 84 -11.08 -17.83 29.86
N ASP A 85 -10.19 -17.09 30.53
CA ASP A 85 -10.08 -17.06 32.00
C ASP A 85 -11.38 -16.58 32.68
N GLU A 86 -12.08 -15.63 32.05
CA GLU A 86 -13.38 -15.10 32.47
C GLU A 86 -14.56 -16.05 32.15
N GLY A 87 -14.32 -17.16 31.45
CA GLY A 87 -15.34 -18.13 31.06
C GLY A 87 -16.27 -17.65 29.93
N PHE A 88 -15.84 -16.66 29.13
CA PHE A 88 -16.62 -16.09 28.02
C PHE A 88 -16.94 -17.13 26.93
N TYR A 89 -15.97 -18.00 26.58
CA TYR A 89 -16.15 -19.03 25.56
C TYR A 89 -16.76 -20.30 26.18
N SER A 90 -18.06 -20.29 26.41
CA SER A 90 -18.79 -21.37 27.07
C SER A 90 -19.06 -22.59 26.18
N ARG A 91 -19.04 -22.42 24.85
CA ARG A 91 -19.23 -23.50 23.86
C ARG A 91 -17.89 -24.17 23.52
N ALA A 92 -17.89 -25.49 23.39
CA ALA A 92 -16.71 -26.28 23.02
C ALA A 92 -17.10 -27.45 22.09
N GLU A 93 -17.87 -27.11 21.06
CA GLU A 93 -18.41 -28.03 20.05
C GLU A 93 -17.41 -28.28 18.91
N LEU A 94 -16.49 -27.34 18.65
CA LEU A 94 -15.46 -27.48 17.64
C LEU A 94 -14.15 -27.97 18.27
N ALA A 95 -13.63 -29.07 17.77
CA ALA A 95 -12.36 -29.60 18.22
C ALA A 95 -11.19 -28.75 17.69
N PHE A 96 -10.26 -28.41 18.57
CA PHE A 96 -8.97 -27.81 18.20
C PHE A 96 -7.85 -28.70 18.72
N ASP A 97 -7.01 -29.20 17.82
CA ASP A 97 -5.79 -29.93 18.17
C ASP A 97 -4.56 -29.03 17.94
N PRO A 98 -3.90 -28.53 19.00
CA PRO A 98 -2.69 -27.71 18.87
C PRO A 98 -1.54 -28.44 18.17
N ALA A 99 -1.51 -29.77 18.14
CA ALA A 99 -0.45 -30.52 17.44
C ALA A 99 -0.57 -30.43 15.90
N THR A 100 -1.75 -30.10 15.38
CA THR A 100 -2.02 -30.03 13.94
C THR A 100 -1.74 -28.67 13.31
N VAL A 101 -1.47 -27.64 14.11
CA VAL A 101 -1.20 -26.28 13.61
C VAL A 101 0.31 -26.03 13.55
N GLU A 102 0.80 -25.69 12.36
CA GLU A 102 2.23 -25.47 12.12
C GLU A 102 2.80 -24.39 13.06
N GLY A 103 3.68 -24.83 13.96
CA GLY A 103 4.40 -24.01 14.93
C GLY A 103 3.63 -23.65 16.21
N ALA A 104 2.55 -24.35 16.54
CA ALA A 104 1.84 -24.24 17.82
C ALA A 104 2.54 -25.00 18.99
N ASP A 105 3.88 -25.02 19.00
CA ASP A 105 4.66 -25.59 20.10
C ASP A 105 4.46 -24.76 21.37
N ARG A 106 3.60 -25.27 22.26
CA ARG A 106 3.20 -24.67 23.55
C ARG A 106 4.41 -24.13 24.35
N ILE A 107 5.50 -24.91 24.36
CA ILE A 107 6.72 -24.66 25.13
C ILE A 107 7.57 -23.52 24.53
N LYS A 108 7.46 -23.24 23.22
CA LYS A 108 8.28 -22.21 22.55
C LYS A 108 7.65 -20.81 22.57
N ALA A 109 6.32 -20.73 22.74
CA ALA A 109 5.59 -19.46 22.68
C ALA A 109 5.57 -18.71 24.03
N GLU A 110 5.42 -19.40 25.15
CA GLU A 110 5.27 -18.80 26.50
C GLU A 110 6.49 -17.97 26.97
N PRO A 111 7.76 -18.41 26.82
CA PRO A 111 8.92 -17.66 27.31
C PRO A 111 9.23 -16.40 26.50
N ARG A 112 8.63 -16.26 25.31
CA ARG A 112 8.98 -15.28 24.28
C ARG A 112 8.06 -14.05 24.28
N LEU A 113 7.06 -13.99 25.16
CA LEU A 113 6.05 -12.92 25.26
C LEU A 113 6.52 -11.66 26.05
N SER A 114 7.78 -11.64 26.49
CA SER A 114 8.36 -10.66 27.42
C SER A 114 9.35 -9.66 26.81
N GLU A 115 9.62 -9.66 25.50
CA GLU A 115 10.63 -8.80 24.86
C GLU A 115 10.07 -7.96 23.69
N PRO A 116 10.54 -6.72 23.47
CA PRO A 116 10.13 -5.89 22.33
C PRO A 116 11.11 -5.98 21.14
N VAL A 117 10.60 -5.78 19.91
CA VAL A 117 11.12 -4.86 18.85
C VAL A 117 10.80 -5.32 17.39
N ALA A 118 10.47 -4.28 16.61
CA ALA A 118 10.48 -3.96 15.16
C ALA A 118 10.57 -5.02 14.03
N GLY A 119 9.58 -4.91 13.12
CA GLY A 119 9.80 -4.47 11.73
C GLY A 119 10.06 -5.54 10.66
N ALA A 120 9.02 -5.90 9.88
CA ALA A 120 9.18 -6.33 8.48
C ALA A 120 7.84 -6.29 7.72
N SER A 121 7.80 -5.67 6.54
CA SER A 121 6.67 -5.78 5.60
C SER A 121 6.94 -6.94 4.65
N ILE A 122 5.93 -7.78 4.37
CA ILE A 122 6.00 -8.78 3.31
C ILE A 122 4.63 -8.88 2.63
N GLU A 123 4.65 -8.81 1.30
CA GLU A 123 3.47 -8.86 0.42
C GLU A 123 2.69 -10.18 0.53
N PRO A 124 1.39 -10.18 0.16
CA PRO A 124 0.49 -11.30 0.38
C PRO A 124 0.53 -12.36 -0.75
N PRO A 125 0.43 -13.67 -0.44
CA PRO A 125 0.18 -14.73 -1.42
C PRO A 125 -1.31 -14.90 -1.82
N ASP A 126 -1.55 -15.75 -2.82
CA ASP A 126 -2.75 -15.81 -3.68
C ASP A 126 -4.07 -16.40 -3.09
N ASP A 127 -4.15 -16.87 -1.83
CA ASP A 127 -5.42 -17.42 -1.29
C ASP A 127 -5.89 -16.73 0.00
N PHE A 128 -6.20 -15.44 -0.14
CA PHE A 128 -6.75 -14.54 0.89
C PHE A 128 -8.05 -15.04 1.55
N LEU A 129 -8.83 -15.87 0.86
CA LEU A 129 -10.25 -16.10 1.14
C LEU A 129 -10.56 -17.56 1.40
N GLY A 130 -9.56 -18.36 1.80
CA GLY A 130 -9.75 -19.72 2.29
C GLY A 130 -10.86 -19.79 3.35
N GLY A 131 -11.92 -20.56 3.10
CA GLY A 131 -13.10 -20.66 3.97
C GLY A 131 -14.24 -19.68 3.68
N VAL A 132 -14.03 -18.64 2.85
CA VAL A 132 -15.10 -17.77 2.33
C VAL A 132 -15.76 -18.44 1.10
N PRO A 133 -17.10 -18.40 0.97
CA PRO A 133 -17.80 -18.93 -0.19
C PRO A 133 -17.26 -18.40 -1.52
N PRO A 134 -17.22 -19.24 -2.58
CA PRO A 134 -16.67 -18.85 -3.88
C PRO A 134 -17.27 -17.56 -4.43
N GLU A 135 -18.57 -17.29 -4.20
CA GLU A 135 -19.22 -16.08 -4.69
C GLU A 135 -18.72 -14.80 -4.01
N VAL A 136 -18.49 -14.81 -2.69
CA VAL A 136 -17.95 -13.64 -1.97
C VAL A 136 -16.47 -13.49 -2.27
N ARG A 137 -15.76 -14.62 -2.40
CA ARG A 137 -14.37 -14.66 -2.85
C ARG A 137 -14.20 -13.96 -4.19
N GLN A 138 -15.01 -14.33 -5.17
CA GLN A 138 -14.96 -13.76 -6.51
C GLN A 138 -15.24 -12.26 -6.48
N LYS A 139 -16.27 -11.80 -5.76
CA LYS A 139 -16.59 -10.36 -5.64
C LYS A 139 -15.42 -9.55 -5.06
N VAL A 140 -14.75 -10.07 -4.03
CA VAL A 140 -13.59 -9.40 -3.45
C VAL A 140 -12.41 -9.38 -4.42
N HIS A 141 -12.15 -10.47 -5.16
CA HIS A 141 -11.12 -10.47 -6.20
C HIS A 141 -11.43 -9.49 -7.34
N ASP A 142 -12.66 -9.48 -7.83
CA ASP A 142 -13.13 -8.57 -8.88
C ASP A 142 -12.92 -7.12 -8.43
N LEU A 143 -13.32 -6.79 -7.21
CA LEU A 143 -13.18 -5.44 -6.65
C LEU A 143 -11.72 -5.00 -6.48
N ILE A 144 -10.85 -5.90 -5.98
CA ILE A 144 -9.41 -5.63 -5.82
C ILE A 144 -8.74 -5.40 -7.17
N ALA A 145 -9.21 -6.05 -8.23
CA ALA A 145 -8.67 -5.90 -9.58
C ALA A 145 -9.26 -4.68 -10.32
N GLU A 146 -10.58 -4.53 -10.30
CA GLU A 146 -11.34 -3.55 -11.09
C GLU A 146 -11.06 -2.12 -10.63
N VAL A 147 -11.09 -1.87 -9.32
CA VAL A 147 -11.03 -0.50 -8.81
C VAL A 147 -9.68 0.18 -9.09
N PRO A 148 -8.53 -0.44 -8.80
CA PRO A 148 -7.25 0.13 -9.20
C PRO A 148 -7.14 0.28 -10.72
N ALA A 149 -7.54 -0.74 -11.49
CA ALA A 149 -7.43 -0.73 -12.95
C ALA A 149 -8.22 0.41 -13.59
N GLU A 150 -9.45 0.64 -13.13
CA GLU A 150 -10.32 1.69 -13.67
C GLU A 150 -9.83 3.09 -13.30
N LYS A 151 -9.42 3.30 -12.04
CA LYS A 151 -8.80 4.58 -11.64
C LYS A 151 -7.54 4.89 -12.45
N HIS A 152 -6.72 3.87 -12.68
CA HIS A 152 -5.55 3.94 -13.54
C HIS A 152 -5.90 4.23 -15.00
N ARG A 153 -7.03 3.72 -15.52
CA ARG A 153 -7.53 3.99 -16.87
C ARG A 153 -7.99 5.44 -17.00
N LEU A 154 -8.87 5.90 -16.11
CA LEU A 154 -9.39 7.28 -16.09
C LEU A 154 -8.25 8.31 -16.07
N PHE A 155 -7.25 8.07 -15.23
CA PHE A 155 -6.12 8.98 -15.15
C PHE A 155 -5.21 8.90 -16.38
N ALA A 156 -4.97 7.70 -16.92
CA ALA A 156 -4.20 7.55 -18.16
C ALA A 156 -4.90 8.23 -19.35
N ASP A 157 -6.23 8.15 -19.44
CA ASP A 157 -7.01 8.81 -20.49
C ASP A 157 -6.90 10.34 -20.39
N TRP A 158 -7.04 10.88 -19.18
CA TRP A 158 -6.82 12.31 -18.94
C TRP A 158 -5.38 12.74 -19.30
N LEU A 159 -4.36 11.97 -18.89
CA LEU A 159 -2.95 12.27 -19.15
C LEU A 159 -2.64 12.41 -20.65
N ARG A 160 -3.28 11.60 -21.50
CA ARG A 160 -3.10 11.67 -22.97
C ARG A 160 -3.63 12.97 -23.58
N SER A 161 -4.65 13.58 -22.97
CA SER A 161 -5.18 14.89 -23.39
C SER A 161 -4.56 16.09 -22.67
N ALA A 162 -3.80 15.85 -21.60
CA ALA A 162 -3.22 16.89 -20.77
C ALA A 162 -2.03 17.58 -21.46
N SER A 163 -1.88 18.87 -21.19
CA SER A 163 -0.76 19.69 -21.68
C SER A 163 0.53 19.46 -20.88
N PRO A 164 1.71 19.84 -21.42
CA PRO A 164 2.96 19.79 -20.66
C PRO A 164 2.92 20.57 -19.33
N ALA A 165 2.18 21.67 -19.27
CA ALA A 165 1.97 22.42 -18.02
C ALA A 165 1.20 21.61 -16.98
N GLN A 166 0.18 20.87 -17.42
CA GLN A 166 -0.58 19.97 -16.55
C GLN A 166 0.28 18.77 -16.10
N TRP A 167 1.11 18.21 -16.97
CA TRP A 167 2.07 17.18 -16.57
C TRP A 167 3.08 17.68 -15.55
N HIS A 168 3.53 18.93 -15.67
CA HIS A 168 4.38 19.56 -14.66
C HIS A 168 3.69 19.66 -13.31
N LYS A 169 2.40 20.06 -13.27
CA LYS A 169 1.59 20.07 -12.05
C LYS A 169 1.42 18.67 -11.43
N VAL A 170 1.25 17.64 -12.26
CA VAL A 170 1.20 16.23 -11.82
C VAL A 170 2.52 15.85 -11.16
N ALA A 171 3.65 16.05 -11.84
CA ALA A 171 4.98 15.71 -11.32
C ALA A 171 5.30 16.46 -10.01
N ARG A 172 4.92 17.75 -9.92
CA ARG A 172 5.14 18.59 -8.74
C ARG A 172 4.31 18.14 -7.52
N GLY A 173 3.16 17.52 -7.74
CA GLY A 173 2.28 17.06 -6.66
C GLY A 173 2.37 15.56 -6.36
N TRP A 174 3.16 14.82 -7.14
CA TRP A 174 3.12 13.36 -7.16
C TRP A 174 3.38 12.72 -5.79
N ASN A 175 2.47 11.83 -5.39
CA ASN A 175 2.71 10.94 -4.26
C ASN A 175 3.44 9.68 -4.75
N TRP A 176 4.73 9.56 -4.42
CA TRP A 176 5.59 8.45 -4.83
C TRP A 176 5.15 7.09 -4.29
N GLN A 177 4.28 7.03 -3.27
CA GLN A 177 3.65 5.77 -2.84
C GLN A 177 2.62 5.24 -3.84
N GLY A 178 2.16 6.07 -4.79
CA GLY A 178 1.23 5.68 -5.86
C GLY A 178 1.89 4.96 -7.03
N GLY A 179 3.20 4.69 -6.95
CA GLY A 179 3.99 4.08 -8.03
C GLY A 179 4.55 5.11 -9.01
N ILE A 180 5.21 4.61 -10.06
CA ILE A 180 5.98 5.43 -11.02
C ILE A 180 5.47 5.38 -12.46
N ARG A 181 4.38 4.65 -12.71
CA ARG A 181 3.90 4.33 -14.05
C ARG A 181 3.55 5.58 -14.85
N GLU A 182 2.82 6.50 -14.24
CA GLU A 182 2.39 7.76 -14.87
C GLU A 182 3.56 8.74 -15.04
N LEU A 183 4.46 8.82 -14.06
CA LEU A 183 5.70 9.61 -14.19
C LEU A 183 6.60 9.08 -15.32
N SER A 184 6.71 7.76 -15.44
CA SER A 184 7.42 7.11 -16.55
C SER A 184 6.79 7.41 -17.90
N TRP A 185 5.45 7.43 -17.96
CA TRP A 185 4.75 7.80 -19.18
C TRP A 185 5.04 9.26 -19.55
N ILE A 186 4.91 10.20 -18.61
CA ILE A 186 5.20 11.62 -18.80
C ILE A 186 6.65 11.81 -19.30
N ALA A 187 7.63 11.22 -18.63
CA ALA A 187 9.06 11.36 -18.95
C ALA A 187 9.46 10.82 -20.34
N ARG A 188 8.61 10.01 -20.97
CA ARG A 188 8.82 9.45 -22.31
C ARG A 188 8.17 10.27 -23.42
N GLN A 189 7.33 11.26 -23.09
CA GLN A 189 6.67 12.08 -24.10
C GLN A 189 7.67 13.04 -24.75
N PRO A 190 7.70 13.18 -26.09
CA PRO A 190 8.58 14.14 -26.77
C PRO A 190 8.33 15.61 -26.38
N THR A 191 7.10 15.92 -25.97
CA THR A 191 6.70 17.24 -25.49
C THR A 191 6.87 17.42 -23.99
N CYS A 192 7.49 16.45 -23.30
CA CYS A 192 7.83 16.59 -21.89
C CYS A 192 8.86 17.70 -21.73
N ASP A 193 8.55 18.65 -20.83
CA ASP A 193 9.43 19.77 -20.56
C ASP A 193 10.68 19.31 -19.79
N ARG A 194 11.84 19.84 -20.16
CA ARG A 194 13.14 19.54 -19.56
C ARG A 194 13.15 19.75 -18.05
N ALA A 195 12.53 20.81 -17.56
CA ALA A 195 12.42 21.06 -16.11
C ALA A 195 11.51 20.04 -15.42
N THR A 196 10.45 19.57 -16.10
CA THR A 196 9.59 18.49 -15.59
C THR A 196 10.36 17.17 -15.46
N ALA A 197 11.12 16.79 -16.50
CA ALA A 197 11.94 15.58 -16.46
C ALA A 197 13.00 15.67 -15.35
N LEU A 198 13.65 16.84 -15.20
CA LEU A 198 14.62 17.08 -14.14
C LEU A 198 14.01 16.98 -12.74
N MET A 199 12.80 17.49 -12.56
CA MET A 199 12.05 17.38 -11.30
C MET A 199 11.73 15.93 -10.95
N ILE A 200 11.23 15.16 -11.91
CA ILE A 200 10.96 13.73 -11.71
C ILE A 200 12.25 13.00 -11.33
N PHE A 201 13.35 13.30 -12.01
CA PHE A 201 14.65 12.69 -11.74
C PHE A 201 15.08 12.91 -10.29
N TRP A 202 15.15 14.16 -9.82
CA TRP A 202 15.68 14.45 -8.48
C TRP A 202 14.75 14.03 -7.36
N ARG A 203 13.43 14.17 -7.53
CA ARG A 203 12.46 13.70 -6.53
C ARG A 203 12.38 12.17 -6.43
N GLY A 204 12.81 11.45 -7.46
CA GLY A 204 12.97 9.99 -7.43
C GLY A 204 14.21 9.50 -6.68
N SER A 205 14.96 10.39 -6.01
CA SER A 205 16.13 10.02 -5.19
C SER A 205 17.24 9.29 -5.97
N PRO A 206 17.78 9.88 -7.05
CA PRO A 206 18.71 9.20 -7.95
C PRO A 206 20.02 8.82 -7.25
N ARG A 207 20.41 9.56 -6.20
CA ARG A 207 21.57 9.24 -5.37
C ARG A 207 21.40 7.94 -4.59
N TYR A 208 20.18 7.59 -4.14
CA TYR A 208 19.94 6.28 -3.52
C TYR A 208 20.25 5.17 -4.54
N PHE A 209 19.79 5.34 -5.78
CA PHE A 209 20.01 4.36 -6.85
C PHE A 209 21.41 4.36 -7.43
N ALA A 210 22.19 5.40 -7.20
CA ALA A 210 23.58 5.47 -7.61
C ALA A 210 24.50 4.48 -6.86
N GLN A 211 24.02 3.85 -5.79
CA GLN A 211 24.73 2.76 -5.12
C GLN A 211 24.74 1.44 -5.89
N PHE A 212 23.86 1.29 -6.88
CA PHE A 212 23.76 0.08 -7.71
C PHE A 212 24.53 0.29 -9.01
N HIS A 213 25.42 -0.63 -9.32
CA HIS A 213 26.17 -0.64 -10.58
C HIS A 213 25.43 -1.43 -11.65
N PHE A 214 24.78 -2.53 -11.24
CA PHE A 214 24.00 -3.39 -12.13
C PHE A 214 22.53 -3.45 -11.71
N ALA A 215 21.66 -3.72 -12.67
CA ALA A 215 20.22 -3.69 -12.47
C ALA A 215 19.71 -4.86 -11.59
N ASP A 216 20.45 -5.97 -11.54
CA ASP A 216 20.18 -7.14 -10.69
C ASP A 216 20.56 -6.94 -9.22
N GLU A 217 21.34 -5.90 -8.89
CA GLU A 217 21.63 -5.47 -7.52
C GLU A 217 20.46 -4.70 -6.89
N VAL A 218 19.51 -4.23 -7.70
CA VAL A 218 18.37 -3.41 -7.26
C VAL A 218 17.28 -4.32 -6.70
N PRO A 219 16.72 -4.02 -5.51
CA PRO A 219 15.55 -4.73 -5.02
C PRO A 219 14.41 -4.71 -6.05
N GLU A 220 13.78 -5.85 -6.31
CA GLU A 220 12.72 -6.00 -7.31
C GLU A 220 11.61 -4.94 -7.14
N SER A 221 11.22 -4.66 -5.89
CA SER A 221 10.21 -3.66 -5.54
C SER A 221 10.57 -2.21 -5.91
N ARG A 222 11.84 -1.93 -6.26
CA ARG A 222 12.32 -0.60 -6.66
C ARG A 222 12.98 -0.58 -8.03
N PHE A 223 12.91 -1.68 -8.76
CA PHE A 223 13.52 -1.81 -10.08
C PHE A 223 12.93 -0.81 -11.08
N ASP A 224 11.62 -0.61 -11.01
CA ASP A 224 10.87 0.33 -11.86
C ASP A 224 11.28 1.79 -11.62
N GLU A 225 11.52 2.18 -10.37
CA GLU A 225 12.07 3.49 -10.00
C GLU A 225 13.48 3.66 -10.58
N PHE A 226 14.35 2.65 -10.39
CA PHE A 226 15.70 2.66 -10.96
C PHE A 226 15.66 2.82 -12.48
N GLN A 227 14.81 2.08 -13.18
CA GLN A 227 14.68 2.16 -14.63
C GLN A 227 14.25 3.55 -15.09
N LEU A 228 13.22 4.14 -14.45
CA LEU A 228 12.75 5.49 -14.76
C LEU A 228 13.89 6.51 -14.68
N LEU A 229 14.69 6.49 -13.62
CA LEU A 229 15.76 7.45 -13.43
C LEU A 229 16.88 7.29 -14.47
N ARG A 230 17.24 6.05 -14.82
CA ARG A 230 18.20 5.77 -15.91
C ARG A 230 17.70 6.21 -17.27
N ASP A 231 16.40 6.05 -17.47
CA ASP A 231 15.70 6.46 -18.68
C ASP A 231 15.67 8.00 -18.83
N ILE A 232 15.43 8.73 -17.75
CA ILE A 232 15.46 10.19 -17.75
C ILE A 232 16.88 10.70 -17.93
N GLU A 233 17.85 10.20 -17.16
CA GLU A 233 19.26 10.60 -17.26
C GLU A 233 19.78 10.49 -18.69
N ARG A 234 19.56 9.33 -19.33
CA ARG A 234 19.96 9.10 -20.72
C ARG A 234 19.31 10.08 -21.69
N ARG A 235 17.99 10.29 -21.58
CA ARG A 235 17.23 11.19 -22.46
C ARG A 235 17.67 12.64 -22.28
N TYR A 236 17.87 13.05 -21.04
CA TYR A 236 18.30 14.40 -20.67
C TYR A 236 19.66 14.72 -21.28
N LEU A 237 20.63 13.81 -21.13
CA LEU A 237 21.98 13.98 -21.67
C LEU A 237 22.03 13.87 -23.21
N SER A 238 21.09 13.16 -23.82
CA SER A 238 20.98 13.08 -25.29
C SER A 238 20.31 14.31 -25.94
N GLY A 239 19.79 15.25 -25.14
CA GLY A 239 19.05 16.41 -25.65
C GLY A 239 17.61 16.10 -26.10
N PHE A 240 17.03 14.97 -25.66
CA PHE A 240 15.66 14.56 -26.03
C PHE A 240 14.58 15.57 -25.59
N TYR A 241 14.78 16.23 -24.45
CA TYR A 241 13.84 17.24 -23.94
C TYR A 241 14.14 18.60 -24.57
N GLU A 242 13.53 18.86 -25.73
CA GLU A 242 13.76 20.08 -26.51
C GLU A 242 13.13 21.34 -25.88
N GLN A 243 12.06 21.16 -25.11
CA GLN A 243 11.33 22.26 -24.47
C GLN A 243 11.89 22.52 -23.07
N CYS A 244 12.11 23.79 -22.71
CA CYS A 244 12.50 24.23 -21.37
C CYS A 244 11.73 25.51 -21.01
N ARG A 245 10.41 25.36 -20.90
CA ARG A 245 9.47 26.44 -20.62
C ARG A 245 9.41 26.74 -19.12
N PHE A 246 9.48 25.72 -18.28
CA PHE A 246 9.40 25.89 -16.83
C PHE A 246 10.78 25.98 -16.20
N THR A 247 10.83 26.59 -15.02
CA THR A 247 12.03 26.60 -14.19
C THR A 247 11.97 25.51 -13.13
N TYR A 248 13.06 24.76 -12.98
CA TYR A 248 13.26 23.83 -11.86
C TYR A 248 14.72 23.87 -11.40
N ASP A 249 14.91 24.12 -10.11
CA ASP A 249 16.22 24.07 -9.45
C ASP A 249 16.23 22.92 -8.43
N PRO A 250 17.01 21.84 -8.67
CA PRO A 250 17.11 20.73 -7.72
C PRO A 250 17.80 21.13 -6.40
N ARG A 251 18.47 22.28 -6.34
CA ARG A 251 19.14 22.78 -5.13
C ARG A 251 18.20 23.56 -4.21
N GLY A 252 16.98 23.84 -4.67
CA GLY A 252 15.98 24.63 -3.94
C GLY A 252 14.60 23.96 -3.87
N ASP A 253 14.49 22.66 -4.14
CA ASP A 253 13.20 21.97 -4.16
C ASP A 253 12.60 21.92 -2.75
N ALA A 254 11.47 22.61 -2.57
CA ALA A 254 10.81 22.77 -1.26
C ALA A 254 11.74 23.27 -0.14
N GLY A 255 12.77 24.06 -0.49
CA GLY A 255 13.77 24.56 0.48
C GLY A 255 14.89 23.58 0.80
N HIS A 256 14.99 22.46 0.07
CA HIS A 256 16.03 21.46 0.22
C HIS A 256 16.89 21.34 -1.04
N ASP A 257 18.20 21.12 -0.83
CA ASP A 257 19.12 20.80 -1.90
C ASP A 257 19.18 19.28 -2.11
N LEU A 258 18.46 18.80 -3.14
CA LEU A 258 18.41 17.38 -3.49
C LEU A 258 19.70 16.89 -4.15
N THR A 259 20.61 17.79 -4.52
CA THR A 259 21.91 17.48 -5.11
C THR A 259 23.00 17.22 -4.08
N THR A 260 22.73 17.41 -2.79
CA THR A 260 23.69 17.13 -1.71
C THR A 260 24.06 15.65 -1.59
N GLU A 261 25.25 15.38 -1.05
CA GLU A 261 25.70 14.01 -0.79
C GLU A 261 24.83 13.30 0.24
N ILE A 262 24.69 11.99 0.09
CA ILE A 262 23.96 11.13 1.03
C ILE A 262 24.89 10.04 1.56
N GLU A 263 24.57 9.51 2.75
CA GLU A 263 25.37 8.49 3.46
C GLU A 263 25.27 7.08 2.84
N VAL A 264 25.20 6.96 1.51
CA VAL A 264 25.31 5.67 0.82
C VAL A 264 26.39 5.75 -0.28
N PRO A 265 27.23 4.70 -0.43
CA PRO A 265 28.28 4.68 -1.44
C PRO A 265 27.72 4.94 -2.84
N GLN A 266 28.27 5.92 -3.54
CA GLN A 266 27.88 6.24 -4.91
C GLN A 266 28.81 5.49 -5.89
N ARG A 267 28.31 4.47 -6.56
CA ARG A 267 29.04 3.68 -7.58
C ARG A 267 28.77 4.16 -9.00
N HIS A 268 27.63 4.82 -9.22
CA HIS A 268 27.31 5.57 -10.45
C HIS A 268 27.48 7.07 -10.21
N VAL A 269 28.15 7.75 -11.13
CA VAL A 269 28.33 9.20 -11.07
C VAL A 269 27.19 9.88 -11.83
N ILE A 270 26.33 10.60 -11.12
CA ILE A 270 25.30 11.45 -11.71
C ILE A 270 26.00 12.62 -12.43
N SER A 271 25.65 12.85 -13.70
CA SER A 271 26.24 13.93 -14.48
C SER A 271 25.98 15.31 -13.86
N GLU A 272 26.99 16.19 -13.87
CA GLU A 272 26.88 17.56 -13.38
C GLU A 272 25.78 18.37 -14.11
N ASP A 273 25.49 18.05 -15.38
CA ASP A 273 24.41 18.67 -16.16
C ASP A 273 23.02 18.49 -15.53
N LEU A 274 22.81 17.39 -14.79
CA LEU A 274 21.58 17.16 -14.03
C LEU A 274 21.58 17.93 -12.71
N CYS A 275 22.74 18.32 -12.19
CA CYS A 275 22.83 19.14 -10.97
C CYS A 275 22.62 20.63 -11.24
N LEU A 276 22.53 21.05 -12.51
CA LEU A 276 22.27 22.42 -12.90
C LEU A 276 20.76 22.69 -12.97
N PRO A 277 20.30 23.89 -12.57
CA PRO A 277 18.91 24.27 -12.76
C PRO A 277 18.53 24.28 -14.24
N ALA A 278 17.31 23.82 -14.53
CA ALA A 278 16.67 24.07 -15.82
C ALA A 278 15.96 25.43 -15.73
N TRP A 279 16.45 26.42 -16.46
CA TRP A 279 15.86 27.76 -16.50
C TRP A 279 14.90 27.86 -17.68
N GLY A 280 13.64 28.12 -17.39
CA GLY A 280 12.61 28.39 -18.39
C GLY A 280 12.02 29.79 -18.22
N ASP A 281 11.50 30.33 -19.31
CA ASP A 281 10.98 31.70 -19.38
C ASP A 281 9.56 31.85 -18.81
N GLU A 282 8.86 30.75 -18.56
CA GLU A 282 7.53 30.74 -17.95
C GLU A 282 7.64 30.52 -16.43
N ALA A 283 6.88 31.32 -15.68
CA ALA A 283 6.67 31.05 -14.26
C ALA A 283 6.10 29.63 -14.11
N ALA A 284 6.73 28.80 -13.28
CA ALA A 284 6.21 27.49 -12.95
C ALA A 284 4.77 27.66 -12.41
N PRO A 285 3.81 26.81 -12.79
CA PRO A 285 2.45 26.93 -12.29
C PRO A 285 2.45 26.92 -10.75
N GLU A 286 1.88 27.95 -10.12
CA GLU A 286 1.92 28.11 -8.66
C GLU A 286 1.26 26.93 -7.92
N GLU A 287 0.16 26.42 -8.48
CA GLU A 287 -0.60 25.31 -7.93
C GLU A 287 -0.12 23.95 -8.47
N ASN A 288 0.06 22.99 -7.58
CA ASN A 288 0.23 21.57 -7.92
C ASN A 288 -1.10 20.80 -7.77
N TYR A 289 -1.15 19.60 -8.32
CA TYR A 289 -2.27 18.70 -8.07
C TYR A 289 -2.03 17.89 -6.79
N PRO A 290 -2.94 17.87 -5.80
CA PRO A 290 -2.77 17.04 -4.61
C PRO A 290 -2.54 15.57 -4.99
N ASN A 291 -1.46 14.97 -4.48
CA ASN A 291 -1.00 13.62 -4.84
C ASN A 291 -0.75 13.39 -6.34
N GLY A 292 -0.65 14.46 -7.13
CA GLY A 292 -0.51 14.41 -8.59
C GLY A 292 -1.82 14.13 -9.32
N ILE A 293 -2.97 14.18 -8.64
CA ILE A 293 -4.28 13.87 -9.22
C ILE A 293 -5.06 15.15 -9.51
N PRO A 294 -5.39 15.44 -10.77
CA PRO A 294 -6.21 16.58 -11.15
C PRO A 294 -7.63 16.50 -10.55
N PRO A 295 -8.28 17.63 -10.25
CA PRO A 295 -9.62 17.66 -9.68
C PRO A 295 -10.64 16.85 -10.48
N GLU A 296 -10.61 16.94 -11.82
CA GLU A 296 -11.57 16.25 -12.69
C GLU A 296 -11.37 14.73 -12.64
N VAL A 297 -10.13 14.27 -12.47
CA VAL A 297 -9.79 12.86 -12.31
C VAL A 297 -10.19 12.38 -10.91
N ALA A 298 -9.97 13.19 -9.88
CA ALA A 298 -10.38 12.87 -8.52
C ALA A 298 -11.91 12.74 -8.41
N GLU A 299 -12.66 13.63 -9.07
CA GLU A 299 -14.13 13.56 -9.18
C GLU A 299 -14.58 12.29 -9.91
N ALA A 300 -13.94 11.95 -11.04
CA ALA A 300 -14.22 10.72 -11.76
C ALA A 300 -13.93 9.46 -10.93
N HIS A 301 -12.82 9.45 -10.18
CA HIS A 301 -12.50 8.37 -9.24
C HIS A 301 -13.56 8.22 -8.15
N GLN A 302 -14.03 9.33 -7.57
CA GLN A 302 -15.09 9.31 -6.56
C GLN A 302 -16.43 8.84 -7.12
N GLN A 303 -16.77 9.27 -8.34
CA GLN A 303 -17.99 8.85 -9.01
C GLN A 303 -17.99 7.34 -9.28
N PHE A 304 -16.90 6.82 -9.82
CA PHE A 304 -16.74 5.39 -10.03
C PHE A 304 -16.80 4.59 -8.72
N GLU A 305 -16.19 5.09 -7.65
CA GLU A 305 -16.31 4.44 -6.33
C GLU A 305 -17.74 4.42 -5.79
N ARG A 306 -18.56 5.44 -6.09
CA ARG A 306 -20.00 5.45 -5.74
C ARG A 306 -20.77 4.42 -6.57
N GLU A 307 -20.52 4.32 -7.86
CA GLU A 307 -21.18 3.35 -8.74
C GLU A 307 -20.85 1.90 -8.34
N ILE A 308 -19.60 1.63 -7.98
CA ILE A 308 -19.19 0.35 -7.39
C ILE A 308 -19.87 0.11 -6.04
N ALA A 309 -20.00 1.16 -5.20
CA ALA A 309 -20.73 1.05 -3.94
C ALA A 309 -22.18 0.62 -4.12
N GLU A 310 -22.88 1.25 -5.05
CA GLU A 310 -24.25 0.91 -5.40
C GLU A 310 -24.36 -0.51 -5.99
N HIS A 311 -23.46 -0.88 -6.91
CA HIS A 311 -23.47 -2.19 -7.57
C HIS A 311 -23.33 -3.35 -6.58
N TYR A 312 -22.46 -3.21 -5.58
CA TYR A 312 -22.21 -4.24 -4.58
C TYR A 312 -23.05 -4.09 -3.30
N GLY A 313 -23.90 -3.05 -3.20
CA GLY A 313 -24.79 -2.83 -2.08
C GLY A 313 -24.10 -2.34 -0.80
N PHE A 314 -23.02 -1.57 -0.93
CA PHE A 314 -22.35 -0.92 0.21
C PHE A 314 -23.15 0.31 0.67
N SER A 315 -23.18 0.57 1.99
CA SER A 315 -23.89 1.74 2.52
C SER A 315 -23.09 3.04 2.32
N ASP A 316 -23.76 4.14 1.96
CA ASP A 316 -23.16 5.48 1.78
C ASP A 316 -22.41 6.01 3.01
N ALA A 317 -22.68 5.46 4.21
CA ALA A 317 -22.07 5.89 5.48
C ALA A 317 -20.54 5.72 5.53
N VAL A 318 -19.96 5.02 4.56
CA VAL A 318 -18.54 4.61 4.59
C VAL A 318 -17.67 5.36 3.57
N LEU A 319 -18.23 6.32 2.82
CA LEU A 319 -17.43 7.20 1.96
C LEU A 319 -16.62 8.26 2.72
N ASN A 320 -16.78 8.36 4.04
CA ASN A 320 -16.20 9.42 4.88
C ASN A 320 -15.36 8.88 6.05
N ILE A 321 -14.29 8.12 5.77
CA ILE A 321 -13.24 7.86 6.78
C ILE A 321 -11.95 8.48 6.26
N ASP A 322 -11.86 9.80 6.35
CA ASP A 322 -10.62 10.58 6.35
C ASP A 322 -10.76 11.85 7.21
N ALA A 323 -11.56 11.80 8.27
CA ALA A 323 -11.56 12.80 9.33
C ALA A 323 -11.53 12.07 10.67
N GLU A 324 -10.57 12.41 11.53
CA GLU A 324 -10.40 11.91 12.91
C GLU A 324 -9.69 10.55 13.12
N VAL A 325 -8.50 10.35 12.57
CA VAL A 325 -7.42 9.65 13.31
C VAL A 325 -6.05 10.30 13.00
N VAL A 326 -5.95 11.61 13.25
CA VAL A 326 -4.66 12.29 13.50
C VAL A 326 -4.81 13.08 14.80
N SER A 327 -5.02 12.34 15.87
CA SER A 327 -4.70 12.74 17.24
C SER A 327 -4.83 11.48 18.07
N ILE A 328 -3.69 10.91 18.43
CA ILE A 328 -3.36 10.17 19.66
C ILE A 328 -2.13 9.32 19.31
N GLY A 329 -0.95 9.79 19.76
CA GLY A 329 0.28 9.02 19.87
C GLY A 329 1.33 9.31 18.81
#